data_AF-A0A8T6Y2A1-F1
#
_entry.id   AF-A0A8T6Y2A1-F1
#
_cell.length_a   1.000
_cell.length_b   1.000
_cell.length_c   1.000
_cell.angle_alpha   90.00
_cell.angle_beta   90.00
_cell.angle_gamma   90.00
#
_symmetry.space_group_name_H-M   'P 1'
#
loop_
_entity.id
_entity.type
_entity.pdbx_description
1 polymer ?
#
loop_
_entity_poly.entity_id
_entity_poly.type
_entity_poly.pdbx_seq_one_letter_code
_entity_poly.pdbx_strand_id
1 'polypeptide(L)'
;MGRATFLDLREGEARIQGYATKQGLDDRYETLELLDVGDFLGVVGTVFKTKRGELSIDVADFTLLAKALRPPPEKWHGLRDIELRYRQRY
;
A
#
# COMPACT_ATOMS: atom_id res chain seq x y z
N MET A 1 -13.61 8.60 -0.16
CA MET A 1 -12.76 8.31 -1.35
C MET A 1 -13.60 8.20 -2.65
N GLY A 2 -12.97 8.09 -3.83
CA GLY A 2 -13.67 7.72 -5.08
C GLY A 2 -14.19 6.27 -5.06
N ARG A 3 -14.80 5.77 -6.16
CA ARG A 3 -15.32 4.38 -6.25
C ARG A 3 -14.25 3.29 -6.32
N ALA A 4 -13.00 3.68 -6.54
CA ALA A 4 -11.85 2.80 -6.54
C ALA A 4 -10.64 3.50 -5.87
N THR A 5 -9.82 2.69 -5.20
CA THR A 5 -8.59 3.07 -4.53
C THR A 5 -7.48 2.14 -5.01
N PHE A 6 -6.31 2.71 -5.31
CA PHE A 6 -5.14 1.95 -5.73
C PHE A 6 -4.14 1.89 -4.58
N LEU A 7 -3.65 0.68 -4.27
CA LEU A 7 -2.64 0.43 -3.24
C LEU A 7 -1.32 0.09 -3.92
N ASP A 8 -0.23 0.70 -3.47
CA ASP A 8 1.13 0.37 -3.93
C ASP A 8 1.77 -0.57 -2.90
N LEU A 9 1.71 -1.87 -3.15
CA LEU A 9 2.21 -2.89 -2.24
C LEU A 9 3.65 -3.22 -2.60
N ARG A 10 4.52 -3.23 -1.58
CA ARG A 10 5.96 -3.44 -1.74
C ARG A 10 6.48 -4.48 -0.78
N GLU A 11 7.35 -5.35 -1.29
CA GLU A 11 8.14 -6.29 -0.51
C GLU A 11 9.58 -6.28 -1.05
N GLY A 12 10.50 -5.63 -0.33
CA GLY A 12 11.83 -5.36 -0.84
C GLY A 12 11.80 -4.57 -2.15
N GLU A 13 12.38 -5.13 -3.21
CA GLU A 13 12.36 -4.55 -4.56
C GLU A 13 11.09 -4.91 -5.36
N ALA A 14 10.33 -5.91 -4.91
CA ALA A 14 9.10 -6.33 -5.57
C ALA A 14 7.98 -5.32 -5.32
N ARG A 15 7.17 -5.11 -6.35
CA ARG A 15 6.03 -4.19 -6.33
C ARG A 15 4.83 -4.83 -7.02
N ILE A 16 3.66 -4.67 -6.43
CA ILE A 16 2.39 -5.04 -7.07
C ILE A 16 1.31 -4.01 -6.71
N GLN A 17 0.43 -3.73 -7.67
CA GLN A 17 -0.67 -2.81 -7.45
C GLN A 17 -1.89 -3.56 -6.87
N GLY A 18 -2.48 -3.07 -5.80
CA GLY A 18 -3.81 -3.45 -5.35
C GLY A 18 -4.87 -2.56 -6.01
N TYR A 19 -5.87 -3.16 -6.63
CA TYR A 19 -7.06 -2.48 -7.15
C TYR A 19 -8.23 -2.78 -6.22
N ALA A 20 -8.57 -1.83 -5.34
CA ALA A 20 -9.66 -1.96 -4.39
C ALA A 20 -10.86 -1.15 -4.88
N THR A 21 -12.04 -1.77 -4.91
CA THR A 21 -13.29 -1.08 -5.32
C THR A 21 -14.36 -1.24 -4.27
N LYS A 22 -15.30 -0.29 -4.23
CA LYS A 22 -16.45 -0.38 -3.31
C LYS A 22 -17.30 -1.63 -3.55
N GLN A 23 -17.34 -2.11 -4.80
CA GLN A 23 -18.06 -3.34 -5.14
C GLN A 23 -17.31 -4.61 -4.70
N GLY A 24 -15.98 -4.59 -4.70
CA GLY A 24 -15.16 -5.73 -4.29
C GLY A 24 -15.04 -5.90 -2.76
N LEU A 25 -15.06 -4.79 -2.02
CA LEU A 25 -14.86 -4.80 -0.55
C LEU A 25 -16.12 -4.48 0.27
N ASP A 26 -17.22 -4.12 -0.38
CA ASP A 26 -18.50 -3.79 0.26
C ASP A 26 -18.33 -2.80 1.44
N ASP A 27 -18.87 -3.10 2.63
CA ASP A 27 -18.76 -2.27 3.84
C ASP A 27 -17.31 -2.06 4.31
N ARG A 28 -16.38 -2.96 3.95
CA ARG A 28 -14.97 -2.83 4.33
C ARG A 28 -14.25 -1.74 3.53
N TYR A 29 -14.80 -1.30 2.41
CA TYR A 29 -14.14 -0.33 1.54
C TYR A 29 -13.79 0.98 2.26
N GLU A 30 -14.70 1.49 3.10
CA GLU A 30 -14.49 2.76 3.82
C GLU A 30 -13.35 2.65 4.86
N THR A 31 -13.03 1.44 5.33
CA THR A 31 -11.90 1.23 6.27
C THR A 31 -10.53 1.44 5.64
N LEU A 32 -10.44 1.50 4.31
CA LEU A 32 -9.21 1.89 3.60
C LEU A 32 -8.77 3.32 3.96
N GLU A 33 -9.68 4.19 4.40
CA GLU A 33 -9.35 5.56 4.83
C GLU A 33 -8.52 5.59 6.12
N LEU A 34 -8.47 4.48 6.87
CA LEU A 34 -7.68 4.34 8.09
C LEU A 34 -6.23 3.89 7.82
N LEU A 35 -5.88 3.62 6.56
CA LEU A 35 -4.56 3.16 6.17
C LEU A 35 -3.61 4.33 5.96
N ASP A 36 -2.40 4.17 6.47
CA ASP A 36 -1.31 5.10 6.33
C ASP A 36 -0.23 4.54 5.40
N VAL A 37 0.54 5.45 4.79
CA VAL A 37 1.72 5.05 4.01
C VAL A 37 2.74 4.39 4.94
N GLY A 38 3.11 3.16 4.62
CA GLY A 38 4.05 2.35 5.40
C GLY A 38 3.38 1.26 6.23
N ASP A 39 2.04 1.25 6.33
CA ASP A 39 1.32 0.16 6.96
C ASP A 39 1.60 -1.18 6.27
N PHE A 40 1.71 -2.23 7.07
CA PHE A 40 1.85 -3.60 6.58
C PHE A 40 0.47 -4.18 6.35
N LEU A 41 0.23 -4.65 5.13
CA LEU A 41 -1.06 -5.13 4.68
C LEU A 41 -0.94 -6.54 4.11
N GLY A 42 -1.79 -7.45 4.57
CA GLY A 42 -2.13 -8.68 3.86
C GLY A 42 -3.24 -8.39 2.87
N VAL A 43 -3.11 -8.85 1.63
CA VAL A 43 -4.10 -8.62 0.57
C VAL A 43 -4.44 -9.94 -0.09
N VAL A 44 -5.73 -10.20 -0.27
CA VAL A 44 -6.28 -11.40 -0.92
C VAL A 44 -7.12 -10.98 -2.10
N GLY A 45 -6.93 -11.64 -3.24
CA GLY A 45 -7.65 -11.28 -4.45
C GLY A 45 -7.17 -12.03 -5.68
N THR A 46 -7.71 -11.63 -6.83
CA THR A 46 -7.39 -12.24 -8.12
C THR A 46 -6.32 -11.45 -8.83
N VAL A 47 -5.25 -12.13 -9.29
CA VAL A 47 -4.18 -11.48 -10.04
C VAL A 47 -4.63 -11.23 -11.48
N PHE A 48 -4.42 -10.02 -12.00
CA PHE A 48 -4.69 -9.64 -13.37
C PHE A 48 -3.66 -8.64 -13.90
N LYS A 49 -3.69 -8.37 -15.21
CA LYS A 49 -2.94 -7.26 -15.82
C LYS A 49 -3.90 -6.15 -16.22
N THR A 50 -3.57 -4.91 -15.88
CA THR A 50 -4.34 -3.75 -16.32
C THR A 50 -4.21 -3.54 -17.84
N LYS A 51 -5.07 -2.70 -18.42
CA LYS A 51 -4.95 -2.29 -19.84
C LYS A 51 -3.59 -1.68 -20.20
N ARG A 52 -2.88 -1.13 -19.20
CA ARG A 52 -1.53 -0.55 -19.38
C ARG A 52 -0.40 -1.56 -19.12
N GLY A 53 -0.73 -2.82 -18.86
CA GLY A 53 0.23 -3.90 -18.66
C GLY A 53 0.76 -4.06 -17.23
N GLU A 54 0.27 -3.26 -16.28
CA GLU A 54 0.68 -3.34 -14.87
C GLU A 54 0.08 -4.58 -14.20
N LEU A 55 0.91 -5.37 -13.51
CA LEU A 55 0.46 -6.51 -12.71
C LEU A 55 -0.28 -5.99 -11.48
N SER A 56 -1.50 -6.48 -11.25
CA SER A 56 -2.38 -6.00 -10.20
C SER A 56 -3.14 -7.14 -9.53
N ILE A 57 -3.60 -6.89 -8.31
CA ILE A 57 -4.53 -7.74 -7.56
C ILE A 57 -5.88 -7.02 -7.52
N ASP A 58 -6.95 -7.64 -8.01
CA ASP A 58 -8.32 -7.21 -7.75
C ASP A 58 -8.68 -7.64 -6.32
N VAL A 59 -8.75 -6.65 -5.42
CA VAL A 59 -8.75 -6.89 -3.97
C VAL A 59 -10.14 -7.34 -3.54
N ALA A 60 -10.21 -8.61 -3.10
CA ALA A 60 -11.40 -9.21 -2.52
C ALA A 60 -11.42 -9.06 -0.99
N ASP A 61 -10.25 -9.07 -0.36
CA ASP A 61 -10.11 -8.77 1.06
C ASP A 61 -8.72 -8.20 1.39
N PHE A 62 -8.62 -7.52 2.54
CA PHE A 62 -7.34 -7.11 3.10
C PHE A 62 -7.31 -7.24 4.62
N THR A 63 -6.12 -7.29 5.20
CA THR A 63 -5.92 -7.31 6.65
C THR A 63 -4.78 -6.38 7.00
N LEU A 64 -5.02 -5.46 7.93
CA LEU A 64 -3.96 -4.66 8.53
C LEU A 64 -3.13 -5.56 9.45
N LEU A 65 -1.88 -5.81 9.06
CA LEU A 65 -0.96 -6.66 9.82
C LEU A 65 -0.23 -5.85 10.90
N ALA A 66 0.22 -4.64 10.55
CA ALA A 66 0.86 -3.72 11.49
C ALA A 66 0.74 -2.27 11.03
N LYS A 67 0.52 -1.34 11.97
CA LYS A 67 0.51 0.10 11.70
C LYS A 67 1.93 0.67 11.68
N ALA A 68 2.23 1.51 10.68
CA ALA A 68 3.42 2.35 10.68
C ALA A 68 3.12 3.68 11.39
N LEU A 69 3.33 3.71 12.71
CA LEU A 69 3.06 4.89 13.54
C LEU A 69 4.06 6.03 13.33
N ARG A 70 5.18 5.77 12.65
CA ARG A 70 6.18 6.79 12.30
C ARG A 70 6.00 7.13 10.82
N PRO A 71 5.66 8.39 10.49
CA PRO A 71 5.53 8.77 9.10
C PRO A 71 6.88 8.59 8.39
N PRO A 72 6.87 8.20 7.11
CA PRO A 72 8.09 8.15 6.33
C PRO A 72 8.74 9.55 6.28
N PRO A 73 10.08 9.61 6.24
CA PRO A 73 10.79 10.87 6.06
C PRO A 73 10.34 11.57 4.77
N GLU A 74 10.37 12.91 4.80
CA GLU A 74 9.74 13.79 3.81
C GLU A 74 9.95 13.34 2.36
N LYS A 75 8.83 13.16 1.63
CA LYS A 75 8.76 12.56 0.28
C LYS A 75 9.60 13.26 -0.79
N TRP A 76 10.00 14.52 -0.59
CA TRP A 76 10.61 15.36 -1.63
C TRP A 76 12.13 15.48 -1.53
N HIS A 77 12.68 15.42 -0.32
CA HIS A 77 14.11 15.64 -0.12
C HIS A 77 14.87 14.36 0.23
N GLY A 78 14.15 13.30 0.62
CA GLY A 78 14.72 12.01 1.00
C GLY A 78 15.52 12.08 2.31
N LEU A 79 15.93 10.92 2.84
CA LEU A 79 16.86 10.88 3.98
C LEU A 79 18.26 11.31 3.51
N ARG A 80 18.56 12.61 3.56
CA ARG A 80 19.89 13.15 3.21
C ARG A 80 20.90 13.00 4.35
N ASP A 81 20.42 12.92 5.58
CA ASP A 81 21.25 12.80 6.77
C ASP A 81 21.88 11.40 6.84
N ILE A 82 23.20 11.36 6.60
CA ILE A 82 24.01 10.14 6.60
C ILE A 82 23.99 9.47 7.97
N GLU A 83 24.02 10.24 9.06
CA GLU A 83 24.01 9.69 10.42
C GLU A 83 22.66 9.04 10.71
N LEU A 84 21.57 9.71 10.33
CA LEU A 84 20.22 9.15 10.48
C LEU A 84 20.04 7.87 9.65
N ARG A 85 20.58 7.80 8.43
CA ARG A 85 20.57 6.59 7.58
C ARG A 85 21.28 5.41 8.24
N TYR A 86 22.42 5.67 8.90
CA TYR A 86 23.16 4.62 9.60
C TYR A 86 22.47 4.20 10.90
N ARG A 87 21.83 5.13 11.63
CA ARG A 87 21.12 4.83 12.89
C ARG A 87 19.76 4.16 12.68
N GLN A 88 19.07 4.45 11.57
CA GLN A 88 17.75 3.92 11.23
C GLN A 88 17.80 3.18 9.88
N ARG A 89 18.46 2.01 9.88
CA ARG A 89 18.75 1.21 8.67
C ARG A 89 17.59 0.33 8.19
N TYR A 90 16.51 0.25 8.96
CA TYR A 90 15.33 -0.59 8.70
C TYR A 90 14.49 -0.07 7.54
#